data_AF-A0A6H2FKQ7-F1
#
_entry.id   AF-A0A6H2FKQ7-F1
#
_cell.length_a   1.000
_cell.length_b   1.000
_cell.length_c   1.000
_cell.angle_alpha   90.00
_cell.angle_beta   90.00
_cell.angle_gamma   90.00
#
_symmetry.space_group_name_H-M   'P 1'
#
loop_
_entity.id
_entity.type
_entity.pdbx_description
1 polymer ?
#
loop_
_entity_poly.entity_id
_entity_poly.type
_entity_poly.pdbx_seq_one_letter_code
_entity_poly.pdbx_strand_id
1 'polypeptide(L)'
;MTISGNKLAIAKATKIFKSLGAHIIPININIPSHCLLMKPINLKFKQFLEKIIINKPKIKFINNINCNYDISSKDIKSTLIKQLYSPINWIKCIKFIEKQNISNLIEFTPKNLLKKISQQITNNLNINSIYNVETFFSTLNKYKI
;
A
#
# COMPACT_ATOMS: atom_id res chain seq x y z
N MET A 1 -6.84 -10.26 3.55
CA MET A 1 -7.76 -9.14 3.24
C MET A 1 -7.96 -8.32 4.50
N THR A 2 -8.03 -6.98 4.40
CA THR A 2 -8.30 -6.10 5.55
C THR A 2 -9.64 -5.40 5.32
N ILE A 3 -10.44 -5.29 6.36
CA ILE A 3 -11.71 -4.53 6.37
C ILE A 3 -11.63 -3.43 7.42
N SER A 4 -12.28 -2.29 7.16
CA SER A 4 -12.24 -1.12 8.02
C SER A 4 -13.59 -0.40 7.96
N GLY A 5 -14.06 0.14 9.07
CA GLY A 5 -15.38 0.75 9.16
C GLY A 5 -15.89 0.88 10.59
N ASN A 6 -17.20 1.06 10.73
CA ASN A 6 -17.86 1.19 12.04
C ASN A 6 -17.66 -0.09 12.87
N LYS A 7 -17.35 0.06 14.16
CA LYS A 7 -17.09 -1.06 15.08
C LYS A 7 -18.19 -2.13 15.08
N LEU A 8 -19.46 -1.73 15.07
CA LEU A 8 -20.59 -2.67 15.03
C LEU A 8 -20.69 -3.41 13.69
N ALA A 9 -20.45 -2.71 12.58
CA ALA A 9 -20.43 -3.33 11.26
C ALA A 9 -19.28 -4.33 11.12
N ILE A 10 -18.08 -3.98 11.60
CA ILE A 10 -16.92 -4.89 11.65
C ILE A 10 -17.20 -6.11 12.54
N ALA A 11 -17.85 -5.93 13.69
CA ALA A 11 -18.24 -7.05 14.55
C ALA A 11 -19.22 -8.01 13.86
N LYS A 12 -20.24 -7.48 13.15
CA LYS A 12 -21.17 -8.30 12.35
C LYS A 12 -20.45 -9.04 11.22
N ALA A 13 -19.62 -8.35 10.44
CA ALA A 13 -18.84 -8.95 9.36
C ALA A 13 -17.90 -10.05 9.88
N THR A 14 -17.25 -9.82 11.02
CA THR A 14 -16.37 -10.81 11.67
C THR A 14 -17.11 -12.10 12.01
N LYS A 15 -18.34 -12.01 12.53
CA LYS A 15 -19.16 -13.19 12.83
C LYS A 15 -19.46 -13.99 11.56
N ILE A 16 -19.88 -13.32 10.49
CA ILE A 16 -20.18 -13.94 9.19
C ILE A 16 -18.93 -14.61 8.62
N PHE A 17 -17.79 -13.93 8.62
CA PHE A 17 -16.55 -14.52 8.08
C PHE A 17 -16.08 -15.71 8.90
N LYS A 18 -16.18 -15.66 10.23
CA LYS A 18 -15.87 -16.81 11.09
C LYS A 18 -16.80 -17.99 10.83
N SER A 19 -18.10 -17.78 10.63
CA SER A 19 -19.03 -18.87 10.29
C SER A 19 -18.76 -19.50 8.93
N LEU A 20 -18.09 -18.77 8.03
CA LEU A 20 -17.62 -19.28 6.74
C LEU A 20 -16.22 -19.91 6.80
N GLY A 21 -15.65 -20.08 8.00
CA GLY A 21 -14.35 -20.72 8.21
C GLY A 21 -13.13 -19.80 8.04
N ALA A 22 -13.33 -18.49 7.89
CA ALA A 22 -12.20 -17.56 7.77
C ALA A 22 -11.49 -17.35 9.11
N HIS A 23 -10.16 -17.38 9.07
CA HIS A 23 -9.30 -16.97 10.19
C HIS A 23 -9.26 -15.45 10.29
N ILE A 24 -9.64 -14.89 11.46
CA ILE A 24 -9.73 -13.44 11.67
C ILE A 24 -8.74 -12.99 12.73
N ILE A 25 -7.91 -12.01 12.37
CA ILE A 25 -6.95 -11.36 13.26
C ILE A 25 -7.38 -9.89 13.45
N PRO A 26 -7.86 -9.50 14.65
CA PRO A 26 -8.12 -8.10 14.95
C PRO A 26 -6.83 -7.28 14.93
N ILE A 27 -6.89 -6.08 14.35
CA ILE A 27 -5.77 -5.15 14.34
C ILE A 27 -6.01 -4.10 15.42
N ASN A 28 -5.03 -3.90 16.31
CA ASN A 28 -5.11 -2.93 17.41
C ASN A 28 -4.85 -1.50 16.93
N ILE A 29 -5.79 -0.94 16.15
CA ILE A 29 -5.72 0.43 15.62
C ILE A 29 -7.08 1.11 15.82
N ASN A 30 -7.07 2.36 16.30
CA ASN A 30 -8.28 3.11 16.62
C ASN A 30 -8.82 3.98 15.47
N ILE A 31 -8.11 4.01 14.33
CA ILE A 31 -8.48 4.83 13.16
C ILE A 31 -9.00 3.90 12.05
N PRO A 32 -10.25 4.06 11.57
CA PRO A 32 -10.78 3.26 10.48
C PRO A 32 -10.27 3.78 9.13
N SER A 33 -8.97 3.65 8.88
CA SER A 33 -8.31 4.11 7.65
C SER A 33 -8.84 3.39 6.41
N HIS A 34 -8.69 4.01 5.23
CA HIS A 34 -9.02 3.42 3.92
C HIS A 34 -10.49 3.01 3.75
N CYS A 35 -11.40 3.69 4.44
CA CYS A 35 -12.85 3.50 4.30
C CYS A 35 -13.59 4.84 4.24
N LEU A 36 -14.89 4.79 3.92
CA LEU A 36 -15.72 5.99 3.75
C LEU A 36 -15.79 6.89 5.00
N LEU A 37 -15.54 6.35 6.19
CA LEU A 37 -15.49 7.13 7.44
C LEU A 37 -14.36 8.18 7.45
N MET A 38 -13.38 8.05 6.56
CA MET A 38 -12.29 9.03 6.40
C MET A 38 -12.67 10.24 5.53
N LYS A 39 -13.84 10.25 4.86
CA LYS A 39 -14.25 11.38 4.00
C LYS A 39 -14.24 12.75 4.71
N PRO A 40 -14.74 12.90 5.95
CA PRO A 40 -14.68 14.18 6.66
C PRO A 40 -13.24 14.65 6.92
N ILE A 41 -12.35 13.72 7.32
CA ILE A 41 -10.93 14.00 7.56
C ILE A 41 -10.21 14.35 6.25
N ASN A 42 -10.64 13.72 5.16
CA ASN A 42 -10.09 13.96 3.83
C ASN A 42 -10.25 15.41 3.36
N LEU A 43 -11.28 16.14 3.81
CA LEU A 43 -11.43 17.56 3.48
C LEU A 43 -10.28 18.40 4.06
N LYS A 44 -9.95 18.17 5.34
CA LYS A 44 -8.81 18.82 6.00
C LYS A 44 -7.48 18.40 5.37
N PHE A 45 -7.35 17.11 5.06
CA PHE A 45 -6.16 16.58 4.39
C PHE A 45 -5.95 17.20 3.01
N LYS A 46 -7.02 17.37 2.22
CA LYS A 46 -6.98 18.06 0.92
C LYS A 46 -6.48 19.49 1.06
N GLN A 47 -7.04 20.27 1.98
CA GLN A 47 -6.62 21.66 2.23
C GLN A 47 -5.15 21.75 2.66
N PHE A 48 -4.69 20.81 3.49
CA PHE A 48 -3.28 20.72 3.86
C PHE A 48 -2.41 20.40 2.64
N LEU A 49 -2.79 19.41 1.83
CA LEU A 49 -2.03 18.97 0.67
C LEU A 49 -2.00 20.02 -0.44
N GLU A 50 -3.00 20.90 -0.53
CA GLU A 50 -3.01 22.06 -1.44
C GLU A 50 -1.83 23.00 -1.17
N LYS A 51 -1.41 23.14 0.09
CA LYS A 51 -0.26 23.98 0.50
C LYS A 51 1.11 23.34 0.20
N ILE A 52 1.14 22.07 -0.18
CA ILE A 52 2.40 21.35 -0.47
C ILE A 52 2.71 21.41 -1.97
N ILE A 53 3.92 21.82 -2.30
CA ILE A 53 4.46 21.71 -3.65
C ILE A 53 4.90 20.27 -3.89
N ILE A 54 4.19 19.57 -4.78
CA ILE A 54 4.58 18.25 -5.26
C ILE A 54 5.24 18.46 -6.62
N ASN A 55 6.51 18.07 -6.73
CA ASN A 55 7.24 18.13 -7.99
C ASN A 55 6.90 16.92 -8.86
N LYS A 56 7.07 17.06 -10.18
CA LYS A 56 6.98 15.93 -11.10
C LYS A 56 7.97 14.84 -10.66
N PRO A 57 7.53 13.59 -10.49
CA PRO A 57 8.43 12.56 -9.99
C PRO A 57 9.47 12.22 -11.05
N LYS A 58 10.74 12.07 -10.64
CA LYS A 58 11.83 11.62 -11.53
C LYS A 58 11.77 10.12 -11.81
N ILE A 59 11.10 9.37 -10.94
CA ILE A 59 10.90 7.93 -11.02
C ILE A 59 9.39 7.69 -11.10
N LYS A 60 8.94 6.74 -11.93
CA LYS A 60 7.51 6.44 -12.07
C LYS A 60 6.90 6.07 -10.71
N PHE A 61 5.75 6.66 -10.38
CA PHE A 61 5.05 6.42 -9.11
C PHE A 61 3.81 5.56 -9.37
N ILE A 62 3.69 4.42 -8.71
CA ILE A 62 2.49 3.57 -8.76
C ILE A 62 1.63 3.88 -7.54
N ASN A 63 0.40 4.32 -7.75
CA ASN A 63 -0.50 4.65 -6.65
C ASN A 63 -1.37 3.46 -6.20
N ASN A 64 -1.91 3.53 -4.98
CA ASN A 64 -2.71 2.45 -4.38
C ASN A 64 -4.19 2.37 -4.83
N ILE A 65 -4.67 3.35 -5.60
CA ILE A 65 -6.09 3.46 -5.96
C ILE A 65 -6.42 2.66 -7.19
N ASN A 66 -5.74 2.95 -8.30
CA ASN A 66 -5.98 2.31 -9.59
C ASN A 66 -4.76 1.46 -10.01
N CYS A 67 -3.63 1.53 -9.30
CA CYS A 67 -2.40 0.80 -9.58
C CYS A 67 -1.91 1.02 -11.01
N ASN A 68 -1.73 2.29 -11.38
CA ASN A 68 -1.10 2.73 -12.62
C ASN A 68 -0.04 3.80 -12.30
N TYR A 69 0.70 4.23 -13.32
CA TYR A 69 1.70 5.27 -13.16
C TYR A 69 1.04 6.65 -13.09
N ASP A 70 1.23 7.36 -11.98
CA ASP A 70 0.97 8.79 -11.93
C ASP A 70 2.18 9.52 -12.57
N ILE A 71 1.90 10.36 -13.57
CA ILE A 71 2.93 11.02 -14.39
C ILE A 71 3.03 12.53 -14.13
N SER A 72 2.06 13.10 -13.41
CA SER A 72 2.04 14.51 -13.03
C SER A 72 1.89 14.70 -11.51
N SER A 73 2.32 15.85 -11.02
CA SER A 73 2.13 16.25 -9.63
C SER A 73 0.65 16.38 -9.24
N LYS A 74 -0.20 16.79 -10.21
CA LYS A 74 -1.64 16.89 -10.03
C LYS A 74 -2.28 15.52 -9.81
N ASP A 75 -1.85 14.51 -10.58
CA ASP A 75 -2.33 13.14 -10.46
C ASP A 75 -1.96 12.58 -9.08
N ILE A 76 -0.68 12.70 -8.69
CA ILE A 76 -0.21 12.26 -7.37
C ILE A 76 -1.03 12.91 -6.26
N LYS A 77 -1.23 14.24 -6.31
CA LYS A 77 -2.01 14.96 -5.31
C LYS A 77 -3.45 14.43 -5.22
N SER A 78 -4.10 14.28 -6.37
CA SER A 78 -5.45 13.73 -6.47
C SER A 78 -5.54 12.32 -5.87
N THR A 79 -4.55 11.48 -6.17
CA THR A 79 -4.56 10.09 -5.72
C THR A 79 -4.26 9.95 -4.23
N LEU A 80 -3.35 10.75 -3.68
CA LEU A 80 -3.09 10.80 -2.23
C LEU A 80 -4.35 11.20 -1.45
N ILE A 81 -5.09 12.20 -1.93
CA ILE A 81 -6.38 12.61 -1.35
C ILE A 81 -7.35 11.42 -1.38
N LYS A 82 -7.50 10.79 -2.55
CA LYS A 82 -8.42 9.65 -2.71
C LYS A 82 -8.04 8.44 -1.84
N GLN A 83 -6.75 8.22 -1.61
CA GLN A 83 -6.21 7.10 -0.84
C GLN A 83 -6.72 7.04 0.59
N LEU A 84 -6.99 8.18 1.23
CA LEU A 84 -7.37 8.21 2.64
C LEU A 84 -8.70 7.48 2.92
N TYR A 85 -9.64 7.53 1.98
CA TYR A 85 -10.99 6.97 2.12
C TYR A 85 -11.29 5.81 1.16
N SER A 86 -10.27 5.31 0.47
CA SER A 86 -10.38 4.22 -0.51
C SER A 86 -9.50 3.04 -0.10
N PRO A 87 -9.84 1.80 -0.51
CA PRO A 87 -9.03 0.62 -0.22
C PRO A 87 -7.64 0.72 -0.86
N ILE A 88 -6.65 0.11 -0.21
CA ILE A 88 -5.32 -0.12 -0.79
C ILE A 88 -5.38 -1.36 -1.69
N ASN A 89 -5.15 -1.18 -2.99
CA ASN A 89 -5.22 -2.27 -3.97
C ASN A 89 -3.87 -2.97 -4.16
N TRP A 90 -3.22 -3.43 -3.08
CA TRP A 90 -1.86 -3.99 -3.14
C TRP A 90 -1.71 -5.17 -4.11
N ILE A 91 -2.70 -6.10 -4.12
CA ILE A 91 -2.72 -7.23 -5.07
C ILE A 91 -2.70 -6.73 -6.52
N LYS A 92 -3.49 -5.69 -6.82
CA LYS A 92 -3.53 -5.10 -8.17
C LYS A 92 -2.21 -4.44 -8.51
N CYS A 93 -1.55 -3.80 -7.55
CA CYS A 93 -0.27 -3.13 -7.75
C CYS A 93 0.85 -4.14 -8.02
N ILE A 94 0.91 -5.26 -7.29
CA ILE A 94 1.86 -6.35 -7.58
C ILE A 94 1.62 -6.94 -8.97
N LYS A 95 0.36 -7.24 -9.32
CA LYS A 95 0.03 -7.74 -10.68
C LYS A 95 0.33 -6.72 -11.78
N PHE A 96 0.18 -5.42 -11.49
CA PHE A 96 0.55 -4.38 -12.43
C PHE A 96 2.06 -4.37 -12.65
N ILE A 97 2.86 -4.43 -11.58
CA ILE A 97 4.33 -4.47 -11.63
C ILE A 97 4.83 -5.64 -12.49
N GLU A 98 4.27 -6.85 -12.32
CA GLU A 98 4.63 -8.02 -13.13
C GLU A 98 4.44 -7.76 -14.63
N LYS A 99 3.35 -7.09 -15.01
CA LYS A 99 3.06 -6.72 -16.41
C LYS A 99 4.00 -5.67 -16.98
N GLN A 100 4.79 -5.00 -16.15
CA GLN A 100 5.77 -4.00 -16.60
C GLN A 100 7.14 -4.61 -16.87
N ASN A 101 7.26 -5.94 -16.92
CA ASN A 101 8.53 -6.67 -17.07
C ASN A 101 9.56 -6.35 -15.97
N ILE A 102 9.07 -5.97 -14.79
CA ILE A 102 9.91 -5.77 -13.60
C ILE A 102 10.07 -7.13 -12.92
N SER A 103 11.31 -7.56 -12.72
CA SER A 103 11.65 -8.84 -12.06
C SER A 103 12.18 -8.67 -10.64
N ASN A 104 12.62 -7.46 -10.27
CA ASN A 104 13.26 -7.18 -9.00
C ASN A 104 12.54 -6.06 -8.25
N LEU A 105 12.26 -6.29 -6.97
CA LEU A 105 11.74 -5.28 -6.05
C LEU A 105 12.66 -5.14 -4.84
N ILE A 106 12.85 -3.90 -4.41
CA ILE A 106 13.59 -3.56 -3.19
C ILE A 106 12.63 -2.87 -2.23
N GLU A 107 12.44 -3.46 -1.06
CA GLU A 107 11.62 -2.94 0.02
C GLU A 107 12.49 -2.18 1.01
N PHE A 108 12.10 -0.95 1.35
CA PHE A 108 12.76 -0.12 2.36
C PHE A 108 11.89 -0.03 3.62
N THR A 109 11.60 -1.18 4.25
CA THR A 109 10.82 -1.22 5.49
C THR A 109 11.38 -2.21 6.50
N PRO A 110 11.22 -1.97 7.82
CA PRO A 110 11.58 -2.94 8.84
C PRO A 110 10.78 -4.25 8.69
N LYS A 111 11.42 -5.38 9.00
CA LYS A 111 10.78 -6.71 9.16
C LYS A 111 10.20 -7.34 7.88
N ASN A 112 10.57 -6.87 6.69
CA ASN A 112 10.26 -7.49 5.40
C ASN A 112 8.74 -7.70 5.17
N LEU A 113 7.91 -6.76 5.64
CA LEU A 113 6.46 -6.93 5.66
C LEU A 113 5.87 -6.99 4.24
N LEU A 114 6.24 -6.03 3.38
CA LEU A 114 5.75 -5.99 2.00
C LEU A 114 6.30 -7.15 1.20
N LYS A 115 7.55 -7.58 1.44
CA LYS A 115 8.09 -8.83 0.88
C LYS A 115 7.21 -10.02 1.21
N LYS A 116 6.91 -10.26 2.50
CA LYS A 116 6.07 -11.40 2.92
C LYS A 116 4.68 -11.35 2.30
N ILE A 117 4.02 -10.18 2.31
CA ILE A 117 2.68 -10.02 1.72
C ILE A 117 2.72 -10.23 0.21
N SER A 118 3.75 -9.74 -0.47
CA SER A 118 3.87 -9.84 -1.94
C SER A 118 4.20 -11.26 -2.39
N GLN A 119 4.97 -12.02 -1.61
CA GLN A 119 5.25 -13.44 -1.86
C GLN A 119 4.01 -14.33 -1.71
N GLN A 120 3.00 -13.90 -0.95
CA GLN A 120 1.68 -14.57 -0.93
C GLN A 120 0.85 -14.30 -2.19
N ILE A 121 1.23 -13.30 -3.00
CA ILE A 121 0.52 -12.88 -4.21
C ILE A 121 1.19 -13.47 -5.46
N THR A 122 2.52 -13.52 -5.49
CA THR A 122 3.29 -14.00 -6.63
C THR A 122 4.67 -14.55 -6.24
N ASN A 123 5.16 -15.49 -7.05
CA ASN A 123 6.52 -16.02 -7.01
C ASN A 123 7.41 -15.51 -8.16
N ASN A 124 6.88 -14.67 -9.06
CA ASN A 124 7.60 -14.20 -10.25
C ASN A 124 8.55 -13.03 -9.97
N LEU A 125 8.48 -12.44 -8.78
CA LEU A 125 9.27 -11.27 -8.39
C LEU A 125 10.34 -11.66 -7.37
N ASN A 126 11.58 -11.26 -7.63
CA ASN A 126 12.66 -11.32 -6.66
C ASN A 126 12.59 -10.09 -5.75
N ILE A 127 12.12 -10.28 -4.51
CA ILE A 127 11.92 -9.19 -3.55
C ILE A 127 13.01 -9.24 -2.47
N ASN A 128 13.78 -8.17 -2.36
CA ASN A 128 14.81 -7.98 -1.34
C ASN A 128 14.42 -6.83 -0.42
N SER A 129 14.90 -6.86 0.83
CA SER A 129 14.52 -5.87 1.83
C SER A 129 15.76 -5.25 2.44
N ILE A 130 15.77 -3.93 2.52
CA ILE A 130 16.82 -3.11 3.13
C ILE A 130 16.22 -2.41 4.34
N TYR A 131 16.73 -2.71 5.52
CA TYR A 131 16.28 -2.12 6.79
C TYR A 131 17.40 -1.80 7.77
N ASN A 132 18.65 -2.12 7.42
CA ASN A 132 19.86 -1.77 8.15
C ASN A 132 21.06 -1.70 7.19
N VAL A 133 22.23 -1.31 7.69
CA VAL A 133 23.47 -1.16 6.90
C VAL A 133 23.93 -2.48 6.28
N GLU A 134 23.79 -3.59 7.01
CA GLU A 134 24.19 -4.92 6.53
C GLU A 134 23.33 -5.39 5.33
N THR A 135 22.01 -5.24 5.43
CA THR A 135 21.08 -5.57 4.35
C THR A 135 21.23 -4.63 3.15
N PHE A 136 21.64 -3.38 3.38
CA PHE A 136 22.01 -2.46 2.32
C PHE A 136 23.21 -2.95 1.51
N PHE A 137 24.36 -3.23 2.16
CA PHE A 137 25.57 -3.68 1.46
C PHE A 137 25.40 -5.04 0.78
N SER A 138 24.74 -6.00 1.44
CA SER A 138 24.42 -7.30 0.81
C SER A 138 23.52 -7.16 -0.42
N THR A 139 22.55 -6.23 -0.39
CA THR A 139 21.70 -5.96 -1.55
C THR A 139 22.48 -5.28 -2.68
N LEU A 140 23.34 -4.31 -2.38
CA LEU A 140 24.20 -3.66 -3.39
C LEU A 140 25.09 -4.69 -4.10
N ASN A 141 25.79 -5.54 -3.33
CA ASN A 141 26.65 -6.59 -3.88
C ASN A 141 25.88 -7.54 -4.80
N LYS A 142 24.63 -7.88 -4.46
CA LYS A 142 23.77 -8.74 -5.28
C LYS A 142 23.41 -8.11 -6.63
N TYR A 143 23.23 -6.79 -6.67
CA TYR A 143 22.83 -6.07 -7.88
C TYR A 143 23.99 -5.42 -8.65
N LYS A 144 25.23 -5.56 -8.16
CA LYS A 144 26.44 -4.94 -8.74
C LYS A 144 26.27 -3.43 -8.97
N ILE A 145 25.64 -2.74 -8.01
CA ILE A 145 25.50 -1.28 -7.97
C ILE A 145 26.61 -0.72 -7.10
#